data_AF-A0A443RZD3-F1
#
_entry.id   AF-A0A443RZD3-F1
#
_cell.length_a   1.000
_cell.length_b   1.000
_cell.length_c   1.000
_cell.angle_alpha   90.00
_cell.angle_beta   90.00
_cell.angle_gamma   90.00
#
_symmetry.space_group_name_H-M   'P 1'
#
loop_
_entity.id
_entity.type
_entity.pdbx_description
1 polymer ?
#
loop_
_entity_poly.entity_id
_entity_poly.type
_entity_poly.pdbx_seq_one_letter_code
_entity_poly.pdbx_strand_id
1 'polypeptide(L)'
;MFKELMSISYQQKRPFYNIGHMLGSNAIETDIVFSADGNALYTFHGLPCDCFRNCYHSEQIPVYFEYTRNLTSPENEIYHPNFTLLLLDLKTGGINQNALNEAGKKLFIFYRNTYFHITKPCR
;
A
#
# COMPACT_ATOMS: atom_id res chain seq x y z
N MET A 1 -49.05 11.36 -13.80
CA MET A 1 -47.93 11.78 -14.67
C MET A 1 -46.66 12.06 -13.84
N PHE A 2 -46.19 11.12 -13.00
CA PHE A 2 -44.91 11.20 -12.27
C PHE A 2 -44.49 9.81 -11.75
N LYS A 3 -44.57 8.77 -12.61
CA LYS A 3 -44.06 7.42 -12.30
C LYS A 3 -43.01 6.92 -13.30
N GLU A 4 -42.50 7.81 -14.16
CA GLU A 4 -41.68 7.43 -15.33
C GLU A 4 -40.31 8.14 -15.40
N LEU A 5 -39.72 8.56 -14.28
CA LEU A 5 -38.42 9.25 -14.30
C LEU A 5 -37.39 8.74 -13.26
N MET A 6 -37.46 7.47 -12.85
CA MET A 6 -36.34 6.81 -12.15
C MET A 6 -36.09 5.40 -12.68
N SER A 7 -36.03 5.29 -14.01
CA SER A 7 -35.45 4.14 -14.70
C SER A 7 -34.13 4.57 -15.36
N ILE A 8 -33.26 5.25 -14.59
CA ILE A 8 -31.84 5.21 -14.93
C ILE A 8 -31.42 3.81 -14.49
N SER A 9 -31.30 2.90 -15.45
CA SER A 9 -30.56 1.66 -15.30
C SER A 9 -29.27 2.01 -14.56
N TYR A 10 -29.16 1.60 -13.29
CA TYR A 10 -27.88 1.53 -12.59
C TYR A 10 -27.09 0.47 -13.34
N GLN A 11 -26.47 0.87 -14.44
CA GLN A 11 -25.67 -0.02 -15.25
C GLN A 11 -24.51 -0.43 -14.34
N GLN A 12 -24.55 -1.65 -13.82
CA GLN A 12 -23.50 -2.22 -12.98
C GLN A 12 -22.23 -2.32 -13.82
N LYS A 13 -21.43 -1.25 -13.82
CA LYS A 13 -20.13 -1.21 -14.46
C LYS A 13 -19.14 -1.95 -13.57
N ARG A 14 -18.20 -2.68 -14.19
CA ARG A 14 -17.12 -3.34 -13.46
C ARG A 14 -16.24 -2.29 -12.78
N PRO A 15 -16.00 -2.37 -11.46
CA PRO A 15 -15.02 -1.51 -10.81
C PRO A 15 -13.60 -1.89 -11.22
N PHE A 16 -12.71 -0.92 -11.29
CA PHE A 16 -11.30 -1.12 -11.61
C PHE A 16 -10.41 -0.45 -10.57
N TYR A 17 -9.35 -1.15 -10.15
CA TYR A 17 -8.19 -0.53 -9.54
C TYR A 17 -7.23 -0.17 -10.66
N ASN A 18 -7.01 1.12 -10.85
CA ASN A 18 -5.88 1.59 -11.61
C ASN A 18 -4.71 1.60 -10.62
N ILE A 19 -3.73 0.70 -10.78
CA ILE A 19 -2.64 0.57 -9.81
C ILE A 19 -1.45 1.35 -10.36
N GLY A 20 -1.15 2.49 -9.76
CA GLY A 20 0.02 3.27 -10.12
C GLY A 20 1.29 2.51 -9.71
N HIS A 21 2.10 2.11 -10.69
CA HIS A 21 3.44 1.58 -10.45
C HIS A 21 4.29 2.72 -9.89
N MET A 22 4.53 2.73 -8.58
CA MET A 22 5.17 3.77 -7.76
C MET A 22 4.49 5.16 -7.61
N LEU A 23 3.49 5.60 -8.41
CA LEU A 23 2.75 6.87 -8.19
C LEU A 23 1.36 6.96 -8.87
N GLY A 24 0.41 7.67 -8.23
CA GLY A 24 -0.70 8.41 -8.86
C GLY A 24 -1.87 7.59 -9.42
N SER A 25 -2.79 7.13 -8.56
CA SER A 25 -4.05 6.51 -8.96
C SER A 25 -5.01 6.26 -7.77
N ASN A 26 -6.14 5.57 -7.98
CA ASN A 26 -7.00 5.06 -6.90
C ASN A 26 -6.39 3.88 -6.11
N ALA A 27 -5.25 3.36 -6.58
CA ALA A 27 -4.42 2.38 -5.92
C ALA A 27 -2.93 2.62 -6.23
N ILE A 28 -2.04 2.26 -5.33
CA ILE A 28 -0.59 2.40 -5.53
C ILE A 28 0.09 1.08 -5.20
N GLU A 29 1.08 0.71 -6.00
CA GLU A 29 2.03 -0.35 -5.69
C GLU A 29 3.32 0.27 -5.14
N THR A 30 3.93 -0.39 -4.16
CA THR A 30 5.26 -0.04 -3.65
C THR A 30 6.09 -1.28 -3.33
N ASP A 31 7.36 -1.23 -3.72
CA ASP A 31 8.34 -2.23 -3.36
C ASP A 31 8.73 -2.12 -1.89
N ILE A 32 8.90 -3.25 -1.21
CA ILE A 32 9.39 -3.35 0.17
C ILE A 32 10.68 -4.16 0.17
N VAL A 33 11.78 -3.51 0.54
CA VAL A 33 13.09 -4.16 0.67
C VAL A 33 13.27 -4.70 2.07
N PHE A 34 13.84 -5.91 2.17
CA PHE A 34 14.12 -6.58 3.42
C PHE A 34 15.63 -6.77 3.64
N SER A 35 16.04 -6.80 4.90
CA SER A 35 17.32 -7.38 5.29
C SER A 35 17.32 -8.90 5.13
N ALA A 36 18.50 -9.52 5.15
CA ALA A 36 18.63 -10.98 5.11
C ALA A 36 17.89 -11.69 6.27
N ASP A 37 17.75 -11.03 7.41
CA ASP A 37 17.02 -11.52 8.60
C ASP A 37 15.51 -11.21 8.58
N GLY A 38 15.00 -10.71 7.44
CA GLY A 38 13.59 -10.47 7.22
C GLY A 38 13.04 -9.18 7.86
N ASN A 39 13.89 -8.20 8.19
CA ASN A 39 13.38 -6.90 8.64
C ASN A 39 13.05 -6.03 7.42
N ALA A 40 11.83 -5.49 7.34
CA ALA A 40 11.49 -4.51 6.31
C ALA A 40 12.26 -3.21 6.57
N LEU A 41 12.93 -2.67 5.56
CA LEU A 41 13.88 -1.56 5.69
C LEU A 41 13.31 -0.26 5.13
N TYR A 42 13.02 -0.25 3.84
CA TYR A 42 12.60 0.93 3.10
C TYR A 42 11.77 0.53 1.88
N THR A 43 11.01 1.48 1.33
CA THR A 43 10.48 1.38 -0.01
C THR A 43 11.59 1.69 -1.00
N PHE A 44 11.81 0.84 -2.00
CA PHE A 44 12.84 1.05 -3.03
C PHE A 44 12.78 -0.03 -4.11
N HIS A 45 12.87 0.39 -5.37
CA HIS A 45 12.94 -0.52 -6.50
C HIS A 45 14.39 -0.83 -6.92
N GLY A 46 15.17 0.20 -7.26
CA GLY A 46 16.52 0.05 -7.84
C GLY A 46 16.51 -0.28 -9.34
N LEU A 47 17.70 -0.41 -9.95
CA LEU A 47 17.85 -0.85 -11.35
C LEU A 47 17.99 -2.38 -11.46
N PRO A 48 17.52 -3.00 -12.55
CA PRO A 48 16.73 -2.40 -13.65
C PRO A 48 15.28 -2.09 -13.22
N CYS A 49 14.65 -1.06 -13.80
CA CYS A 49 13.22 -0.77 -13.64
C CYS A 49 12.58 -0.35 -14.98
N ASP A 50 11.27 -0.09 -14.96
CA ASP A 50 10.52 0.38 -16.12
C ASP A 50 11.20 1.56 -16.84
N CYS A 51 11.10 1.57 -18.17
CA CYS A 51 11.76 2.56 -19.01
C CYS A 51 11.39 3.99 -18.60
N PHE A 52 12.39 4.87 -18.55
CA PHE A 52 12.24 6.31 -18.28
C PHE A 52 11.67 6.66 -16.89
N ARG A 53 11.73 5.73 -15.93
CA ARG A 53 11.38 5.99 -14.53
C ARG A 53 12.63 6.30 -13.70
N ASN A 54 12.49 7.17 -12.70
CA ASN A 54 13.51 7.29 -11.65
C ASN A 54 13.32 6.15 -10.64
N CYS A 55 14.18 5.14 -10.71
CA CYS A 55 14.08 3.92 -9.90
C CYS A 55 14.65 4.05 -8.49
N TYR A 56 15.23 5.20 -8.14
CA TYR A 56 16.02 5.39 -6.92
C TYR A 56 15.31 6.16 -5.81
N HIS A 57 14.01 6.46 -5.97
CA HIS A 57 13.23 6.99 -4.86
C HIS A 57 13.10 5.95 -3.76
N SER A 58 13.28 6.40 -2.51
CA SER A 58 13.19 5.54 -1.34
C SER A 58 12.63 6.27 -0.15
N GLU A 59 11.94 5.55 0.74
CA GLU A 59 11.50 6.07 2.02
C GLU A 59 11.57 4.98 3.10
N GLN A 60 11.81 5.36 4.36
CA GLN A 60 11.75 4.43 5.47
C GLN A 60 10.31 3.90 5.65
N ILE A 61 10.17 2.60 5.93
CA ILE A 61 8.85 1.96 6.08
C ILE A 61 7.93 2.66 7.07
N PRO A 62 8.39 3.08 8.28
CA PRO A 62 7.52 3.78 9.21
C PRO A 62 6.97 5.10 8.65
N VAL A 63 7.82 5.90 8.00
CA VAL A 63 7.45 7.19 7.39
C VAL A 63 6.47 6.98 6.25
N TYR A 64 6.72 6.01 5.37
CA TYR A 64 5.84 5.68 4.26
C TYR A 64 4.44 5.23 4.75
N PHE A 65 4.39 4.34 5.75
CA PHE A 65 3.11 3.88 6.30
C PHE A 65 2.35 4.95 7.07
N GLU A 66 3.04 5.82 7.80
CA GLU A 66 2.40 6.97 8.46
C GLU A 66 1.81 7.95 7.44
N TYR A 67 2.56 8.26 6.37
CA TYR A 67 2.06 9.12 5.30
C TYR A 67 0.85 8.49 4.58
N THR A 68 0.93 7.20 4.24
CA THR A 68 -0.18 6.46 3.62
C THR A 68 -1.41 6.41 4.53
N ARG A 69 -1.22 6.26 5.84
CA ARG A 69 -2.30 6.34 6.83
C ARG A 69 -2.98 7.70 6.78
N ASN A 70 -2.22 8.78 6.73
CA ASN A 70 -2.77 10.14 6.65
C ASN A 70 -3.56 10.37 5.36
N LEU A 71 -3.10 9.82 4.24
CA LEU A 71 -3.85 9.83 2.97
C LEU A 71 -5.17 9.03 3.03
N THR A 72 -5.31 8.08 3.95
CA THR A 72 -6.45 7.14 3.99
C THR A 72 -7.33 7.31 5.23
N SER A 73 -7.04 8.30 6.08
CA SER A 73 -7.83 8.62 7.29
C SER A 73 -8.75 9.82 7.03
N PRO A 74 -10.09 9.67 7.04
CA PRO A 74 -11.03 10.75 6.73
C PRO A 74 -10.88 12.02 7.57
N GLU A 75 -10.37 11.88 8.79
CA GLU A 75 -10.16 12.98 9.74
C GLU A 75 -8.87 13.78 9.49
N ASN A 76 -8.01 13.32 8.57
CA ASN A 76 -6.72 13.97 8.28
C ASN A 76 -6.85 15.01 7.16
N GLU A 77 -6.11 16.12 7.26
CA GLU A 77 -6.14 17.22 6.27
C GLU A 77 -5.73 16.78 4.85
N ILE A 78 -4.86 15.79 4.72
CA ILE A 78 -4.39 15.29 3.42
C ILE A 78 -5.17 14.06 2.92
N TYR A 79 -6.32 13.76 3.54
CA TYR A 79 -7.14 12.61 3.18
C TYR A 79 -7.50 12.61 1.68
N HIS A 80 -7.32 11.47 1.04
CA HIS A 80 -7.58 11.27 -0.37
C HIS A 80 -8.64 10.16 -0.55
N PRO A 81 -9.94 10.50 -0.67
CA PRO A 81 -11.04 9.53 -0.66
C PRO A 81 -11.01 8.52 -1.80
N ASN A 82 -10.31 8.84 -2.89
CA ASN A 82 -10.15 7.93 -4.02
C ASN A 82 -9.00 6.94 -3.84
N PHE A 83 -8.14 7.08 -2.82
CA PHE A 83 -7.08 6.12 -2.57
C PHE A 83 -7.62 4.95 -1.74
N THR A 84 -7.75 3.79 -2.39
CA THR A 84 -8.54 2.66 -1.86
C THR A 84 -7.74 1.38 -1.66
N LEU A 85 -6.57 1.26 -2.30
CA LEU A 85 -5.75 0.05 -2.24
C LEU A 85 -4.26 0.38 -2.25
N LEU A 86 -3.53 -0.09 -1.24
CA LEU A 86 -2.07 -0.16 -1.24
C LEU A 86 -1.66 -1.62 -1.51
N LEU A 87 -0.92 -1.84 -2.61
CA LEU A 87 -0.31 -3.11 -2.95
C LEU A 87 1.17 -3.07 -2.54
N LEU A 88 1.60 -4.05 -1.74
CA LEU A 88 2.99 -4.16 -1.31
C LEU A 88 3.70 -5.25 -2.14
N ASP A 89 4.65 -4.87 -2.98
CA ASP A 89 5.55 -5.82 -3.63
C ASP A 89 6.69 -6.19 -2.68
N LEU A 90 6.59 -7.38 -2.09
CA LEU A 90 7.56 -7.85 -1.10
C LEU A 90 8.78 -8.47 -1.80
N LYS A 91 9.91 -7.76 -1.80
CA LYS A 91 11.17 -8.24 -2.38
C LYS A 91 11.85 -9.25 -1.47
N THR A 92 11.28 -10.46 -1.43
CA THR A 92 11.72 -11.53 -0.54
C THR A 92 12.98 -12.26 -0.99
N GLY A 93 13.45 -12.04 -2.23
CA GLY A 93 14.59 -12.75 -2.81
C GLY A 93 15.92 -12.58 -2.07
N GLY A 94 16.06 -11.52 -1.25
CA GLY A 94 17.23 -11.29 -0.40
C GLY A 94 17.11 -11.86 1.03
N ILE A 95 15.97 -12.45 1.39
CA ILE A 95 15.72 -12.98 2.74
C ILE A 95 16.24 -14.41 2.82
N ASN A 96 16.92 -14.74 3.92
CA ASN A 96 17.32 -16.12 4.21
C ASN A 96 16.07 -17.02 4.28
N GLN A 97 16.14 -18.22 3.68
CA GLN A 97 14.98 -19.13 3.61
C GLN A 97 14.32 -19.39 4.97
N ASN A 98 15.13 -19.55 6.01
CA ASN A 98 14.66 -19.82 7.38
C ASN A 98 14.02 -18.58 8.05
N ALA A 99 14.24 -17.39 7.50
CA ALA A 99 13.71 -16.12 8.01
C ALA A 99 12.42 -15.68 7.29
N LEU A 100 12.00 -16.33 6.19
CA LEU A 100 10.82 -15.92 5.42
C LEU A 100 9.53 -15.87 6.25
N ASN A 101 9.31 -16.87 7.12
CA ASN A 101 8.14 -16.89 7.99
C ASN A 101 8.16 -15.74 9.01
N GLU A 102 9.32 -15.48 9.61
CA GLU A 102 9.51 -14.39 10.57
C GLU A 102 9.42 -13.02 9.89
N ALA A 103 9.85 -12.89 8.65
CA ALA A 103 9.74 -11.65 7.88
C ALA A 103 8.28 -11.20 7.74
N GLY A 104 7.37 -12.13 7.41
CA GLY A 104 5.94 -11.84 7.33
C GLY A 104 5.34 -11.40 8.67
N LYS A 105 5.73 -12.06 9.77
CA LYS A 105 5.29 -11.68 11.12
C LYS A 105 5.78 -10.29 11.52
N LYS A 106 7.06 -10.01 11.27
CA LYS A 106 7.67 -8.71 11.56
C LYS A 106 7.00 -7.60 10.76
N LEU A 107 6.80 -7.80 9.45
CA LEU A 107 6.09 -6.84 8.60
C LEU A 107 4.67 -6.59 9.10
N PHE A 108 3.92 -7.65 9.45
CA PHE A 108 2.58 -7.51 10.00
C PHE A 108 2.57 -6.68 11.29
N ILE A 109 3.50 -6.93 12.21
CA ILE A 109 3.63 -6.17 13.46
C ILE A 109 3.92 -4.69 13.17
N PHE A 110 4.85 -4.40 12.24
CA PHE A 110 5.12 -3.03 11.82
C PHE A 110 3.87 -2.36 11.24
N TYR A 111 3.25 -2.98 10.22
CA TYR A 111 2.08 -2.45 9.55
C TYR A 111 0.90 -2.20 10.51
N ARG A 112 0.65 -3.15 11.41
CA ARG A 112 -0.36 -3.00 12.48
C ARG A 112 -0.09 -1.78 13.37
N ASN A 113 1.16 -1.58 13.76
CA ASN A 113 1.53 -0.54 14.73
C ASN A 113 1.63 0.85 14.09
N THR A 114 2.06 0.96 12.83
CA THR A 114 2.28 2.24 12.15
C THR A 114 1.10 2.68 11.29
N TYR A 115 0.46 1.76 10.57
CA TYR A 115 -0.65 2.11 9.69
C TYR A 115 -1.99 2.10 10.44
N PHE A 116 -2.26 1.03 11.19
CA PHE A 116 -3.53 0.90 11.91
C PHE A 116 -3.51 1.44 13.34
N HIS A 117 -2.32 1.75 13.90
CA HIS A 117 -2.16 2.19 15.29
C HIS A 117 -2.87 1.28 16.34
N ILE A 118 -2.93 -0.03 16.08
CA ILE A 118 -3.60 -0.98 17.00
C ILE A 118 -2.65 -1.36 18.14
N THR A 119 -2.59 -0.51 19.17
CA THR A 119 -1.67 -0.65 20.32
C THR A 119 -2.13 -1.67 21.37
N LYS A 120 -3.37 -2.17 21.30
CA LYS A 120 -3.88 -3.26 22.15
C LYS A 120 -4.55 -4.33 21.30
N PRO A 121 -4.26 -5.63 21.50
CA PRO A 121 -5.05 -6.68 20.85
C PRO A 121 -6.50 -6.59 21.34
N CYS A 122 -7.46 -6.75 20.44
CA CYS A 122 -8.84 -7.01 20.82
C CYS A 122 -8.84 -8.26 21.73
N ARG A 123 -9.39 -8.12 22.93
CA ARG A 123 -9.61 -9.24 23.85
C ARG A 123 -10.81 -10.05 23.40
#